data_AF-A0A8C7AK08-F1
#
_entry.id   AF-A0A8C7AK08-F1
#
_cell.length_a   1.000
_cell.length_b   1.000
_cell.length_c   1.000
_cell.angle_alpha   90.00
_cell.angle_beta   90.00
_cell.angle_gamma   90.00
#
_symmetry.space_group_name_H-M   'P 1'
#
loop_
_entity.id
_entity.type
_entity.pdbx_description
1 polymer ?
#
loop_
_entity_poly.entity_id
_entity_poly.type
_entity_poly.pdbx_seq_one_letter_code
_entity_poly.pdbx_strand_id
1 'polypeptide(L)'
;MFFQTFLRFVSNLSTIAVGFLSVVVHWIPVLKRYMEGTDQKKAAVSKREGLPCIAPLLTTVEETPQVVSAQVRGHFPKWLSGSLLRIGPGKFEFGKDKYNHWFDGMALLHQFKMEKGMVTYRSKFLQSDTYKTNSVHDRIVISEFGTLALPDPCKNVFERFMSKFEPLGKFVGSCYNVIRVPPEKVDLGETLHGAQVICSIASAERMKPSYYHSFGMTRNYIIFIEQPLKMNLWKMITSRIRGKAFSDGISWEPQYNTRFHVVDKNTGQLLPGMYYSKPFVTFHQINAFEDQGCVVLDLCCQDDGRSLEAYQLQNLRKAGAGLDQVYNSVGRSFPRRFVLPLCVSLNDPEGENLSPLSYSSASAVKQADGKIWCSYENLHPEDLEEEGGVEFPQINYGQFSGKKYRFFYGCGFRHLVGDSLIKLDVVNKTLTIWREDGFYPSEPVFVPAPGTSEEDGGVILSVVITPDQNENNFLLVLDAKNFEELGRAEVPVRMPYGFHGTFVTV
;
A
#
# COMPACT_ATOMS: atom_id res chain seq x y z
N MET A 1 -22.80 26.50 48.55
CA MET A 1 -21.53 27.26 48.72
C MET A 1 -20.54 27.06 47.55
N PHE A 2 -21.01 26.73 46.34
CA PHE A 2 -20.19 26.59 45.12
C PHE A 2 -20.63 27.51 43.98
N PHE A 3 -21.59 28.42 44.22
CA PHE A 3 -22.18 29.27 43.19
C PHE A 3 -21.79 30.76 43.31
N GLN A 4 -21.14 31.15 44.41
CA GLN A 4 -20.63 32.52 44.62
C GLN A 4 -19.15 32.70 44.26
N THR A 5 -18.40 31.61 44.07
CA THR A 5 -16.98 31.67 43.63
C THR A 5 -16.85 31.76 42.10
N PHE A 6 -17.86 31.29 41.35
CA PHE A 6 -17.87 31.32 39.88
C PHE A 6 -18.12 32.73 39.32
N LEU A 7 -18.96 33.53 39.98
CA LEU A 7 -19.31 34.89 39.53
C LEU A 7 -18.23 35.95 39.81
N ARG A 8 -17.22 35.64 40.63
CA ARG A 8 -16.02 36.51 40.79
C ARG A 8 -14.91 36.23 39.78
N PHE A 9 -14.96 35.12 39.05
CA PHE A 9 -13.97 34.81 38.01
C PHE A 9 -14.32 35.46 36.65
N VAL A 10 -15.62 35.71 36.41
CA VAL A 10 -16.10 36.30 35.15
C VAL A 10 -16.00 37.84 35.12
N SER A 11 -15.83 38.50 36.26
CA SER A 11 -15.73 39.98 36.31
C SER A 11 -14.32 40.55 36.12
N ASN A 12 -13.29 39.72 35.92
CA ASN A 12 -11.89 40.17 35.81
C ASN A 12 -11.26 39.97 34.42
N LEU A 13 -12.07 39.71 33.38
CA LEU A 13 -11.58 39.56 32.00
C LEU A 13 -11.76 40.79 31.10
N SER A 14 -12.26 41.91 31.62
CA SER A 14 -12.53 43.11 30.81
C SER A 14 -11.35 44.08 30.67
N THR A 15 -10.13 43.74 31.11
CA THR A 15 -8.98 44.68 31.06
C THR A 15 -7.73 44.15 30.35
N ILE A 16 -7.70 42.87 29.93
CA ILE A 16 -6.60 42.32 29.11
C ILE A 16 -6.94 42.33 27.60
N ALA A 17 -8.18 42.65 27.24
CA ALA A 17 -8.67 42.56 25.87
C ALA A 17 -8.32 43.75 24.95
N VAL A 18 -7.63 44.78 25.42
CA VAL A 18 -7.33 45.98 24.60
C VAL A 18 -5.86 46.02 24.10
N GLY A 19 -4.97 45.20 24.67
CA GLY A 19 -3.57 45.08 24.20
C GLY A 19 -3.35 44.01 23.13
N PHE A 20 -4.23 43.01 23.02
CA PHE A 20 -4.05 41.87 22.13
C PHE A 20 -4.62 42.06 20.71
N LEU A 21 -5.54 43.03 20.52
CA LEU A 21 -6.09 43.29 19.18
C LEU A 21 -5.12 44.04 18.25
N SER A 22 -4.18 44.83 18.78
CA SER A 22 -3.23 45.59 17.95
C SER A 22 -2.15 44.71 17.31
N VAL A 23 -1.76 43.61 17.96
CA VAL A 23 -0.73 42.68 17.45
C VAL A 23 -1.30 41.74 16.39
N VAL A 24 -2.59 41.39 16.47
CA VAL A 24 -3.25 40.49 15.49
C VAL A 24 -3.45 41.19 14.15
N VAL A 25 -3.72 42.50 14.12
CA VAL A 25 -4.00 43.23 12.86
C VAL A 25 -2.75 43.46 12.00
N HIS A 26 -1.55 43.53 12.61
CA HIS A 26 -0.28 43.67 11.87
C HIS A 26 0.23 42.37 11.22
N TRP A 27 -0.29 41.21 11.62
CA TRP A 27 0.11 39.91 11.06
C TRP A 27 -0.80 39.44 9.94
N ILE A 28 -1.99 40.02 9.77
CA ILE A 28 -2.93 39.65 8.71
C ILE A 28 -2.31 39.81 7.31
N PRO A 29 -1.58 40.89 6.96
CA PRO A 29 -0.97 41.02 5.64
C PRO A 29 0.22 40.06 5.40
N VAL A 30 0.95 39.70 6.46
CA VAL A 30 2.09 38.78 6.40
C VAL A 30 1.61 37.32 6.29
N LEU A 31 0.57 36.93 7.03
CA LEU A 31 -0.12 35.66 6.85
C LEU A 31 -0.79 35.59 5.48
N LYS A 32 -1.37 36.70 4.98
CA LYS A 32 -1.93 36.73 3.61
C LYS A 32 -0.86 36.45 2.56
N ARG A 33 0.31 37.09 2.64
CA ARG A 33 1.44 36.81 1.73
C ARG A 33 2.03 35.41 1.88
N TYR A 34 2.01 34.84 3.09
CA TYR A 34 2.45 33.46 3.33
C TYR A 34 1.43 32.42 2.82
N MET A 35 0.13 32.76 2.82
CA MET A 35 -0.95 31.93 2.28
C MET A 35 -1.14 32.10 0.77
N GLU A 36 -0.83 33.27 0.22
CA GLU A 36 -0.91 33.58 -1.22
C GLU A 36 0.35 33.12 -2.00
N GLY A 37 1.38 32.62 -1.31
CA GLY A 37 2.66 32.17 -1.90
C GLY A 37 2.74 30.68 -2.29
N THR A 38 1.66 29.90 -2.13
CA THR A 38 1.63 28.48 -2.51
C THR A 38 0.32 28.10 -3.20
N ASP A 39 0.02 28.73 -4.33
CA ASP A 39 -0.92 28.15 -5.30
C ASP A 39 -0.19 27.05 -6.09
N GLN A 40 0.08 25.91 -5.42
CA GLN A 40 -0.07 24.66 -6.14
C GLN A 40 -1.58 24.52 -6.34
N LYS A 41 -2.07 24.77 -7.56
CA LYS A 41 -3.42 24.40 -7.97
C LYS A 41 -3.68 23.00 -7.41
N LYS A 42 -4.54 22.87 -6.39
CA LYS A 42 -5.15 21.58 -6.08
C LYS A 42 -5.88 21.21 -7.36
N ALA A 43 -5.30 20.32 -8.17
CA ALA A 43 -6.02 19.69 -9.25
C ALA A 43 -7.30 19.13 -8.61
N ALA A 44 -8.44 19.70 -9.01
CA ALA A 44 -9.72 19.25 -8.53
C ALA A 44 -9.95 17.89 -9.18
N VAL A 45 -9.50 16.82 -8.51
CA VAL A 45 -9.64 15.46 -9.02
C VAL A 45 -11.11 15.25 -9.38
N SER A 46 -11.36 14.88 -10.63
CA SER A 46 -12.72 14.75 -11.15
C SER A 46 -13.52 13.78 -10.28
N LYS A 47 -14.72 14.21 -9.88
CA LYS A 47 -15.66 13.32 -9.20
C LYS A 47 -16.16 12.30 -10.21
N ARG A 48 -16.26 11.04 -9.81
CA ARG A 48 -16.89 9.97 -10.59
C ARG A 48 -18.29 9.69 -10.09
N GLU A 49 -19.20 9.41 -11.03
CA GLU A 49 -20.57 9.00 -10.78
C GLU A 49 -20.90 7.79 -11.65
N GLY A 50 -21.84 6.96 -11.21
CA GLY A 50 -22.31 5.81 -11.97
C GLY A 50 -21.34 4.63 -11.97
N LEU A 51 -20.55 4.45 -10.90
CA LEU A 51 -19.65 3.30 -10.81
C LEU A 51 -20.45 1.98 -10.82
N PRO A 52 -20.07 0.99 -11.64
CA PRO A 52 -20.65 -0.35 -11.60
C PRO A 52 -20.44 -1.00 -10.23
N CYS A 53 -21.36 -1.89 -9.87
CA CYS A 53 -21.29 -2.63 -8.61
C CYS A 53 -20.14 -3.64 -8.64
N ILE A 54 -19.14 -3.43 -7.77
CA ILE A 54 -18.00 -4.35 -7.61
C ILE A 54 -18.22 -5.41 -6.51
N ALA A 55 -19.37 -5.39 -5.83
CA ALA A 55 -19.67 -6.31 -4.73
C ALA A 55 -19.44 -7.78 -5.09
N PRO A 56 -19.82 -8.29 -6.30
CA PRO A 56 -19.59 -9.69 -6.66
C PRO A 56 -18.11 -10.10 -6.67
N LEU A 57 -17.20 -9.17 -6.96
CA LEU A 57 -15.74 -9.41 -6.96
C LEU A 57 -15.20 -9.67 -5.54
N LEU A 58 -15.99 -9.33 -4.52
CA LEU A 58 -15.61 -9.33 -3.10
C LEU A 58 -16.51 -10.29 -2.32
N THR A 59 -16.85 -11.44 -2.92
CA THR A 59 -17.70 -12.47 -2.31
C THR A 59 -16.94 -13.79 -2.15
N THR A 60 -17.43 -14.65 -1.26
CA THR A 60 -16.84 -15.98 -1.06
C THR A 60 -17.00 -16.81 -2.32
N VAL A 61 -15.93 -17.51 -2.69
CA VAL A 61 -15.96 -18.51 -3.75
C VAL A 61 -15.58 -19.88 -3.21
N GLU A 62 -15.87 -20.92 -3.98
CA GLU A 62 -15.34 -22.25 -3.74
C GLU A 62 -13.92 -22.37 -4.29
N GLU A 63 -13.08 -23.16 -3.62
CA GLU A 63 -11.79 -23.54 -4.19
C GLU A 63 -11.96 -24.53 -5.34
N THR A 64 -11.01 -24.55 -6.27
CA THR A 64 -11.00 -25.47 -7.41
C THR A 64 -9.71 -26.32 -7.35
N PRO A 65 -9.66 -27.35 -6.48
CA PRO A 65 -8.43 -28.12 -6.28
C PRO A 65 -8.11 -29.04 -7.48
N GLN A 66 -9.13 -29.42 -8.24
CA GLN A 66 -9.02 -30.15 -9.50
C GLN A 66 -8.43 -29.24 -10.58
N VAL A 67 -7.61 -29.80 -11.47
CA VAL A 67 -7.02 -29.04 -12.58
C VAL A 67 -8.10 -28.78 -13.64
N VAL A 68 -8.27 -27.51 -14.00
CA VAL A 68 -9.17 -27.06 -15.07
C VAL A 68 -8.33 -26.63 -16.28
N SER A 69 -8.64 -27.15 -17.45
CA SER A 69 -8.03 -26.66 -18.70
C SER A 69 -8.65 -25.33 -19.09
N ALA A 70 -7.82 -24.33 -19.39
CA ALA A 70 -8.29 -23.04 -19.88
C ALA A 70 -8.46 -23.09 -21.41
N GLN A 71 -9.42 -22.33 -21.93
CA GLN A 71 -9.57 -22.12 -23.37
C GLN A 71 -8.67 -20.97 -23.81
N VAL A 72 -7.60 -21.28 -24.55
CA VAL A 72 -6.64 -20.28 -25.04
C VAL A 72 -7.14 -19.65 -26.34
N ARG A 73 -7.13 -18.31 -26.40
CA ARG A 73 -7.35 -17.49 -27.59
C ARG A 73 -6.12 -16.61 -27.84
N GLY A 74 -5.79 -16.34 -29.09
CA GLY A 74 -4.54 -15.65 -29.46
C GLY A 74 -3.32 -16.57 -29.40
N HIS A 75 -2.13 -16.01 -29.28
CA HIS A 75 -0.86 -16.74 -29.36
C HIS A 75 0.06 -16.38 -28.19
N PHE A 76 0.27 -17.34 -27.29
CA PHE A 76 1.21 -17.17 -26.19
C PHE A 76 2.64 -17.40 -26.70
N PRO A 77 3.65 -16.62 -26.25
CA PRO A 77 5.02 -16.87 -26.65
C PRO A 77 5.47 -18.28 -26.25
N LYS A 78 6.13 -19.01 -27.16
CA LYS A 78 6.55 -20.40 -26.93
C LYS A 78 7.49 -20.58 -25.74
N TRP A 79 8.24 -19.52 -25.39
CA TRP A 79 9.15 -19.50 -24.25
C TRP A 79 8.44 -19.30 -22.90
N LEU A 80 7.17 -18.88 -22.91
CA LEU A 80 6.41 -18.65 -21.68
C LEU A 80 6.00 -20.01 -21.08
N SER A 81 6.82 -20.47 -20.14
CA SER A 81 6.65 -21.76 -19.46
C SER A 81 6.89 -21.58 -17.96
N GLY A 82 5.89 -21.87 -17.15
CA GLY A 82 5.96 -21.63 -15.71
C GLY A 82 4.59 -21.61 -15.03
N SER A 83 4.56 -21.09 -13.80
CA SER A 83 3.33 -20.92 -13.03
C SER A 83 3.20 -19.50 -12.52
N LEU A 84 2.10 -18.83 -12.87
CA LEU A 84 1.66 -17.63 -12.17
C LEU A 84 0.92 -18.08 -10.91
N LEU A 85 1.47 -17.71 -9.75
CA LEU A 85 0.89 -17.92 -8.44
C LEU A 85 0.33 -16.59 -7.94
N ARG A 86 -0.94 -16.56 -7.52
CA ARG A 86 -1.58 -15.37 -6.94
C ARG A 86 -2.22 -15.69 -5.61
N ILE A 87 -2.33 -14.68 -4.76
CA ILE A 87 -3.00 -14.76 -3.46
C ILE A 87 -4.00 -13.62 -3.29
N GLY A 88 -5.14 -13.94 -2.67
CA GLY A 88 -6.18 -12.97 -2.35
C GLY A 88 -7.17 -13.54 -1.33
N PRO A 89 -8.07 -12.71 -0.79
CA PRO A 89 -9.14 -13.16 0.08
C PRO A 89 -10.21 -13.88 -0.77
N GLY A 90 -10.56 -15.11 -0.41
CA GLY A 90 -11.59 -15.90 -1.11
C GLY A 90 -12.73 -16.41 -0.26
N LYS A 91 -12.69 -16.20 1.06
CA LYS A 91 -13.79 -16.51 1.98
C LYS A 91 -13.99 -15.38 2.97
N PHE A 92 -15.19 -14.83 3.02
CA PHE A 92 -15.55 -13.62 3.77
C PHE A 92 -16.49 -13.88 4.96
N GLU A 93 -16.81 -15.14 5.24
CA GLU A 93 -17.69 -15.54 6.34
C GLU A 93 -17.45 -16.99 6.81
N PHE A 94 -17.77 -17.24 8.08
CA PHE A 94 -17.88 -18.56 8.71
C PHE A 94 -19.19 -18.61 9.49
N GLY A 95 -20.04 -19.61 9.23
CA GLY A 95 -21.41 -19.65 9.73
C GLY A 95 -22.17 -18.34 9.51
N LYS A 96 -22.54 -17.68 10.61
CA LYS A 96 -23.25 -16.38 10.60
C LYS A 96 -22.31 -15.17 10.69
N ASP A 97 -21.06 -15.39 11.07
CA ASP A 97 -20.08 -14.33 11.30
C ASP A 97 -19.44 -13.91 9.98
N LYS A 98 -19.34 -12.61 9.75
CA LYS A 98 -18.77 -12.02 8.52
C LYS A 98 -17.55 -11.19 8.85
N TYR A 99 -16.56 -11.23 7.96
CA TYR A 99 -15.46 -10.29 7.99
C TYR A 99 -15.94 -8.88 7.61
N ASN A 100 -15.33 -7.87 8.21
CA ASN A 100 -15.65 -6.46 8.03
C ASN A 100 -14.73 -5.78 7.00
N HIS A 101 -13.45 -6.16 6.96
CA HIS A 101 -12.46 -5.53 6.09
C HIS A 101 -12.02 -6.46 4.96
N TRP A 102 -11.72 -5.90 3.80
CA TRP A 102 -11.32 -6.69 2.62
C TRP A 102 -10.08 -7.56 2.89
N PHE A 103 -9.13 -7.03 3.66
CA PHE A 103 -7.89 -7.72 4.04
C PHE A 103 -8.08 -8.89 5.03
N ASP A 104 -9.28 -9.06 5.61
CA ASP A 104 -9.53 -10.11 6.61
C ASP A 104 -9.98 -11.44 5.98
N GLY A 105 -10.36 -11.43 4.69
CA GLY A 105 -10.85 -12.64 4.03
C GLY A 105 -9.76 -13.72 3.94
N MET A 106 -10.17 -14.98 4.05
CA MET A 106 -9.20 -16.08 4.13
C MET A 106 -8.47 -16.27 2.80
N ALA A 107 -7.16 -16.49 2.90
CA ALA A 107 -6.26 -16.61 1.77
C ALA A 107 -6.62 -17.79 0.85
N LEU A 108 -6.96 -17.46 -0.39
CA LEU A 108 -7.13 -18.37 -1.51
C LEU A 108 -5.91 -18.24 -2.43
N LEU A 109 -5.22 -19.35 -2.66
CA LEU A 109 -4.09 -19.43 -3.58
C LEU A 109 -4.61 -19.84 -4.96
N HIS A 110 -4.19 -19.14 -6.01
CA HIS A 110 -4.52 -19.43 -7.39
C HIS A 110 -3.24 -19.80 -8.15
N GLN A 111 -3.33 -20.80 -9.02
CA GLN A 111 -2.25 -21.16 -9.94
C GLN A 111 -2.79 -21.19 -11.37
N PHE A 112 -2.16 -20.42 -12.25
CA PHE A 112 -2.21 -20.65 -13.69
C PHE A 112 -0.87 -21.26 -14.10
N LYS A 113 -0.88 -22.50 -14.58
CA LYS A 113 0.30 -23.16 -15.13
C LYS A 113 0.26 -23.04 -16.65
N MET A 114 1.34 -22.53 -17.23
CA MET A 114 1.54 -22.39 -18.67
C MET A 114 2.63 -23.37 -19.12
N GLU A 115 2.32 -24.20 -20.11
CA GLU A 115 3.28 -25.15 -20.67
C GLU A 115 2.96 -25.40 -22.15
N LYS A 116 3.92 -25.11 -23.05
CA LYS A 116 3.81 -25.34 -24.50
C LYS A 116 2.52 -24.73 -25.12
N GLY A 117 2.14 -23.53 -24.66
CA GLY A 117 0.94 -22.83 -25.13
C GLY A 117 -0.38 -23.32 -24.53
N MET A 118 -0.36 -24.37 -23.70
CA MET A 118 -1.52 -24.78 -22.91
C MET A 118 -1.52 -24.06 -21.57
N VAL A 119 -2.71 -23.78 -21.04
CA VAL A 119 -2.89 -23.16 -19.73
C VAL A 119 -3.86 -23.99 -18.90
N THR A 120 -3.50 -24.24 -17.64
CA THR A 120 -4.38 -24.89 -16.67
C THR A 120 -4.51 -24.06 -15.41
N TYR A 121 -5.68 -24.11 -14.78
CA TYR A 121 -5.99 -23.41 -13.54
C TYR A 121 -6.30 -24.38 -12.39
N ARG A 122 -5.95 -23.97 -11.17
CA ARG A 122 -6.48 -24.52 -9.92
C ARG A 122 -6.40 -23.48 -8.81
N SER A 123 -7.19 -23.65 -7.76
CA SER A 123 -7.10 -22.85 -6.53
C SER A 123 -7.30 -23.70 -5.28
N LYS A 124 -6.74 -23.23 -4.16
CA LYS A 124 -6.88 -23.88 -2.85
C LYS A 124 -6.76 -22.88 -1.72
N PHE A 125 -7.63 -22.97 -0.71
CA PHE A 125 -7.50 -22.22 0.52
C PHE A 125 -6.22 -22.61 1.25
N LEU A 126 -5.46 -21.59 1.67
CA LEU A 126 -4.32 -21.79 2.54
C LEU A 126 -4.83 -22.39 3.86
N GLN A 127 -4.33 -23.58 4.19
CA GLN A 127 -4.70 -24.32 5.39
C GLN A 127 -3.99 -23.77 6.62
N SER A 128 -4.13 -22.47 6.87
CA SER A 128 -3.60 -21.78 8.05
C SER A 128 -4.33 -22.23 9.31
N ASP A 129 -3.70 -22.00 10.47
CA ASP A 129 -4.32 -22.31 11.76
C ASP A 129 -5.62 -21.52 11.94
N THR A 130 -5.67 -20.26 11.48
CA THR A 130 -6.90 -19.46 11.44
C THR A 130 -7.99 -20.12 10.63
N TYR A 131 -7.71 -20.50 9.37
CA TYR A 131 -8.69 -21.10 8.48
C TYR A 131 -9.24 -22.40 9.06
N LYS A 132 -8.35 -23.29 9.55
CA LYS A 132 -8.74 -24.56 10.18
C LYS A 132 -9.58 -24.32 11.42
N THR A 133 -9.15 -23.43 12.31
CA THR A 133 -9.85 -23.17 13.57
C THR A 133 -11.24 -22.59 13.33
N ASN A 134 -11.36 -21.59 12.46
CA ASN A 134 -12.66 -20.99 12.12
C ASN A 134 -13.58 -22.00 11.39
N SER A 135 -13.03 -22.86 10.53
CA SER A 135 -13.78 -23.93 9.86
C SER A 135 -14.34 -24.96 10.84
N VAL A 136 -13.54 -25.39 11.82
CA VAL A 136 -13.97 -26.35 12.85
C VAL A 136 -15.09 -25.79 13.72
N HIS A 137 -15.05 -24.50 14.06
CA HIS A 137 -16.06 -23.86 14.91
C HIS A 137 -17.25 -23.27 14.14
N ASP A 138 -17.20 -23.27 12.80
CA ASP A 138 -18.14 -22.60 11.89
C ASP A 138 -18.48 -21.16 12.31
N ARG A 139 -17.46 -20.42 12.77
CA ARG A 139 -17.57 -19.01 13.19
C ARG A 139 -16.20 -18.35 13.24
N ILE A 140 -16.14 -17.02 13.31
CA ILE A 140 -14.87 -16.29 13.41
C ILE A 140 -14.42 -16.28 14.88
N VAL A 141 -13.41 -17.11 15.20
CA VAL A 141 -12.87 -17.22 16.58
C VAL A 141 -11.52 -16.54 16.76
N ILE A 142 -10.85 -16.19 15.66
CA ILE A 142 -9.58 -15.45 15.64
C ILE A 142 -9.83 -14.08 15.02
N SER A 143 -9.44 -13.02 15.74
CA SER A 143 -9.55 -11.65 15.25
C SER A 143 -8.52 -11.38 14.16
N GLU A 144 -8.96 -10.69 13.11
CA GLU A 144 -8.13 -10.25 11.98
C GLU A 144 -7.94 -8.72 12.02
N PHE A 145 -7.35 -8.15 10.97
CA PHE A 145 -7.01 -6.74 10.87
C PHE A 145 -8.20 -5.81 11.18
N GLY A 146 -9.34 -5.99 10.50
CA GLY A 146 -10.54 -5.17 10.67
C GLY A 146 -11.72 -5.85 11.37
N THR A 147 -11.56 -7.11 11.78
CA THR A 147 -12.66 -7.91 12.35
C THR A 147 -12.27 -8.46 13.72
N LEU A 148 -13.02 -8.04 14.75
CA LEU A 148 -12.89 -8.62 16.08
C LEU A 148 -13.69 -9.93 16.16
N ALA A 149 -13.03 -11.02 16.54
CA ALA A 149 -13.73 -12.27 16.85
C ALA A 149 -14.63 -12.09 18.08
N LEU A 150 -15.88 -12.55 17.99
CA LEU A 150 -16.80 -12.49 19.10
C LEU A 150 -16.45 -13.57 20.14
N PRO A 151 -16.43 -13.25 21.45
CA PRO A 151 -16.22 -14.23 22.50
C PRO A 151 -17.23 -15.37 22.41
N ASP A 152 -16.82 -16.56 22.82
CA ASP A 152 -17.69 -17.73 22.85
C ASP A 152 -18.97 -17.47 23.66
N PRO A 153 -20.17 -17.57 23.05
CA PRO A 153 -21.43 -17.33 23.74
C PRO A 153 -21.64 -18.33 24.89
N CYS A 154 -21.04 -19.52 24.84
CA CYS A 154 -21.18 -20.59 25.83
C CYS A 154 -20.26 -20.42 27.05
N LYS A 155 -19.31 -19.49 27.04
CA LYS A 155 -18.45 -19.20 28.21
C LYS A 155 -19.08 -18.16 29.11
N ASN A 156 -19.08 -18.37 30.43
CA ASN A 156 -19.61 -17.41 31.41
C ASN A 156 -18.79 -16.11 31.42
N VAL A 157 -19.41 -14.97 31.74
CA VAL A 157 -18.77 -13.62 31.75
C VAL A 157 -17.46 -13.58 32.55
N PHE A 158 -17.36 -14.38 33.62
CA PHE A 158 -16.17 -14.46 34.46
C PHE A 158 -15.02 -15.28 33.84
N GLU A 159 -15.32 -16.35 33.09
CA GLU A 159 -14.32 -17.09 32.30
C GLU A 159 -13.83 -16.30 31.10
N ARG A 160 -14.67 -15.39 30.55
CA ARG A 160 -14.30 -14.47 29.46
C ARG A 160 -13.23 -13.44 29.87
N PHE A 161 -13.11 -13.13 31.16
CA PHE A 161 -12.18 -12.11 31.69
C PHE A 161 -10.84 -12.70 32.17
N MET A 162 -10.80 -14.01 32.46
CA MET A 162 -9.67 -14.69 33.12
C MET A 162 -8.74 -15.45 32.18
N SER A 163 -9.08 -15.61 30.89
CA SER A 163 -8.19 -16.29 29.94
C SER A 163 -7.07 -15.36 29.47
N LYS A 164 -5.95 -15.39 30.22
CA LYS A 164 -4.61 -14.86 29.93
C LYS A 164 -4.47 -13.33 29.82
N PHE A 165 -4.38 -12.67 30.97
CA PHE A 165 -3.52 -11.50 31.11
C PHE A 165 -2.10 -11.98 31.43
N GLU A 166 -1.24 -12.07 30.42
CA GLU A 166 0.20 -12.00 30.67
C GLU A 166 0.59 -10.52 30.86
N PRO A 167 1.28 -10.16 31.95
CA PRO A 167 1.78 -8.80 32.11
C PRO A 167 2.80 -8.54 31.00
N LEU A 168 2.54 -7.54 30.16
CA LEU A 168 3.56 -7.03 29.24
C LEU A 168 4.76 -6.58 30.07
N GLY A 169 5.87 -7.29 29.90
CA GLY A 169 7.17 -6.92 30.46
C GLY A 169 7.57 -5.49 30.08
N LYS A 170 8.57 -4.96 30.78
CA LYS A 170 9.09 -3.59 30.63
C LYS A 170 9.08 -3.12 29.16
N PHE A 171 8.15 -2.25 28.80
CA PHE A 171 8.06 -1.65 27.46
C PHE A 171 9.27 -0.75 27.20
N VAL A 172 10.31 -1.26 26.52
CA VAL A 172 11.46 -0.47 26.06
C VAL A 172 11.14 0.20 24.72
N GLY A 173 10.02 0.92 24.64
CA GLY A 173 9.63 1.68 23.44
C GLY A 173 9.38 0.86 22.17
N SER A 174 8.99 1.53 21.09
CA SER A 174 8.81 0.88 19.77
C SER A 174 10.00 1.18 18.86
N CYS A 175 10.51 0.11 18.25
CA CYS A 175 11.54 0.18 17.21
C CYS A 175 11.10 -0.66 16.01
N TYR A 176 11.54 -0.25 14.82
CA TYR A 176 11.39 -1.01 13.59
C TYR A 176 12.66 -1.81 13.38
N ASN A 177 12.55 -3.12 13.22
CA ASN A 177 13.68 -3.99 12.93
C ASN A 177 13.67 -4.37 11.46
N VAL A 178 14.78 -4.14 10.77
CA VAL A 178 15.00 -4.72 9.45
C VAL A 178 15.73 -6.04 9.65
N ILE A 179 15.12 -7.13 9.19
CA ILE A 179 15.69 -8.46 9.31
C ILE A 179 16.10 -9.01 7.95
N ARG A 180 17.22 -9.72 7.92
CA ARG A 180 17.66 -10.51 6.76
C ARG A 180 17.39 -11.98 7.06
N VAL A 181 16.65 -12.64 6.19
CA VAL A 181 16.39 -14.08 6.26
C VAL A 181 17.23 -14.77 5.18
N PRO A 182 18.05 -15.78 5.51
CA PRO A 182 18.84 -16.51 4.52
C PRO A 182 17.93 -17.32 3.57
N PRO A 183 18.34 -17.53 2.31
CA PRO A 183 17.56 -18.27 1.33
C PRO A 183 17.55 -19.78 1.59
N GLU A 184 18.62 -20.32 2.17
CA GLU A 184 18.75 -21.74 2.48
C GLU A 184 17.91 -22.11 3.71
N LYS A 185 16.93 -22.99 3.49
CA LYS A 185 16.10 -23.55 4.54
C LYS A 185 16.65 -24.92 4.94
N VAL A 186 16.90 -25.09 6.23
CA VAL A 186 17.20 -26.41 6.81
C VAL A 186 15.89 -27.19 7.07
N ASP A 187 14.83 -26.47 7.41
CA ASP A 187 13.48 -26.99 7.61
C ASP A 187 12.47 -26.21 6.75
N LEU A 188 11.61 -26.92 6.02
CA LEU A 188 10.54 -26.32 5.21
C LEU A 188 9.44 -25.66 6.07
N GLY A 189 9.32 -26.05 7.35
CA GLY A 189 8.36 -25.52 8.31
C GLY A 189 8.77 -24.19 8.97
N GLU A 190 10.06 -23.87 9.03
CA GLU A 190 10.55 -22.63 9.64
C GLU A 190 10.88 -21.56 8.59
N THR A 191 10.07 -20.51 8.53
CA THR A 191 10.20 -19.44 7.53
C THR A 191 11.23 -18.38 7.87
N LEU A 192 11.59 -18.24 9.15
CA LEU A 192 12.52 -17.21 9.66
C LEU A 192 13.80 -17.83 10.25
N HIS A 193 14.07 -19.10 9.98
CA HIS A 193 15.29 -19.75 10.46
C HIS A 193 16.54 -18.98 9.98
N GLY A 194 17.45 -18.68 10.91
CA GLY A 194 18.66 -17.91 10.62
C GLY A 194 18.44 -16.42 10.38
N ALA A 195 17.25 -15.88 10.67
CA ALA A 195 16.98 -14.45 10.54
C ALA A 195 17.90 -13.62 11.46
N GLN A 196 18.46 -12.55 10.91
CA GLN A 196 19.36 -11.63 11.61
C GLN A 196 18.81 -10.21 11.54
N VAL A 197 18.82 -9.49 12.66
CA VAL A 197 18.52 -8.06 12.68
C VAL A 197 19.70 -7.31 12.06
N ILE A 198 19.46 -6.63 10.93
CA ILE A 198 20.44 -5.77 10.26
C ILE A 198 20.53 -4.42 10.95
N CYS A 199 19.38 -3.83 11.28
CA CYS A 199 19.32 -2.56 12.00
C CYS A 199 18.02 -2.42 12.79
N SER A 200 18.04 -1.55 13.78
CA SER A 200 16.88 -1.12 14.55
C SER A 200 16.72 0.40 14.43
N ILE A 201 15.55 0.85 14.00
CA ILE A 201 15.21 2.26 13.85
C ILE A 201 14.23 2.62 14.97
N ALA A 202 14.55 3.59 15.82
CA ALA A 202 13.64 4.04 16.85
C ALA A 202 12.45 4.78 16.23
N SER A 203 11.23 4.48 16.68
CA SER A 203 10.06 5.26 16.29
C SER A 203 10.19 6.69 16.79
N ALA A 204 9.82 7.65 15.94
CA ALA A 204 9.68 9.05 16.32
C ALA A 204 8.76 9.22 17.53
N GLU A 205 7.67 8.44 17.54
CA GLU A 205 6.64 8.46 18.56
C GLU A 205 6.57 7.09 19.23
N ARG A 206 7.08 6.99 20.45
CA ARG A 206 7.29 5.71 21.16
C ARG A 206 6.03 4.85 21.29
N MET A 207 4.86 5.47 21.44
CA MET A 207 3.56 4.77 21.58
C MET A 207 2.67 4.87 20.33
N LYS A 208 3.20 5.47 19.25
CA LYS A 208 2.52 5.65 17.97
C LYS A 208 3.48 5.39 16.80
N PRO A 209 4.06 4.19 16.67
CA PRO A 209 4.83 3.84 15.48
C PRO A 209 3.99 3.99 14.21
N SER A 210 4.65 4.20 13.08
CA SER A 210 4.05 4.21 11.76
C SER A 210 3.60 2.80 11.37
N TYR A 211 2.43 2.71 10.75
CA TYR A 211 2.11 1.62 9.84
C TYR A 211 3.02 1.73 8.61
N TYR A 212 3.49 0.59 8.12
CA TYR A 212 4.29 0.49 6.91
C TYR A 212 3.92 -0.80 6.19
N HIS A 213 3.95 -0.77 4.86
CA HIS A 213 3.53 -1.89 4.00
C HIS A 213 4.67 -2.40 3.12
N SER A 214 5.58 -1.51 2.70
CA SER A 214 6.80 -1.83 1.99
C SER A 214 7.93 -0.87 2.38
N PHE A 215 9.14 -1.12 1.87
CA PHE A 215 10.31 -0.27 2.08
C PHE A 215 11.18 -0.22 0.82
N GLY A 216 11.98 0.82 0.66
CA GLY A 216 12.91 0.95 -0.47
C GLY A 216 14.22 0.20 -0.22
N MET A 217 14.79 -0.38 -1.26
CA MET A 217 16.09 -1.03 -1.18
C MET A 217 16.90 -0.80 -2.44
N THR A 218 18.16 -0.38 -2.27
CA THR A 218 19.14 -0.24 -3.35
C THR A 218 20.25 -1.29 -3.21
N ARG A 219 21.30 -1.16 -4.03
CA ARG A 219 22.49 -1.99 -3.90
C ARG A 219 23.12 -1.89 -2.50
N ASN A 220 23.21 -0.69 -1.94
CA ASN A 220 23.93 -0.42 -0.69
C ASN A 220 23.05 0.09 0.45
N TYR A 221 21.81 0.50 0.20
CA TYR A 221 20.97 1.15 1.21
C TYR A 221 19.59 0.50 1.36
N ILE A 222 19.05 0.62 2.57
CA ILE A 222 17.66 0.36 2.92
C ILE A 222 17.02 1.71 3.26
N ILE A 223 15.81 1.95 2.76
CA ILE A 223 15.07 3.20 2.97
C ILE A 223 13.74 2.87 3.62
N PHE A 224 13.62 3.18 4.91
CA PHE A 224 12.39 3.01 5.65
C PHE A 224 11.59 4.32 5.67
N ILE A 225 10.32 4.24 5.30
CA ILE A 225 9.41 5.39 5.21
C ILE A 225 8.52 5.41 6.46
N GLU A 226 8.83 6.33 7.37
CA GLU A 226 8.01 6.56 8.56
C GLU A 226 6.94 7.61 8.26
N GLN A 227 5.75 7.13 7.91
CA GLN A 227 4.62 7.93 7.45
C GLN A 227 3.69 8.39 8.61
N PRO A 228 2.77 9.34 8.34
CA PRO A 228 1.79 9.83 9.32
C PRO A 228 0.59 8.89 9.51
N LEU A 229 0.66 7.64 9.06
CA LEU A 229 -0.34 6.61 9.34
C LEU A 229 0.04 5.89 10.62
N LYS A 230 -0.44 6.38 11.76
CA LYS A 230 0.05 5.99 13.09
C LYS A 230 -0.73 4.84 13.72
N MET A 231 -0.01 3.92 14.34
CA MET A 231 -0.53 2.77 15.10
C MET A 231 -0.50 3.07 16.59
N ASN A 232 -1.64 3.41 17.18
CA ASN A 232 -1.74 3.72 18.60
C ASN A 232 -1.69 2.43 19.44
N LEU A 233 -0.51 2.09 19.96
CA LEU A 233 -0.29 0.84 20.69
C LEU A 233 -1.19 0.71 21.92
N TRP A 234 -1.50 1.80 22.61
CA TRP A 234 -2.44 1.77 23.75
C TRP A 234 -3.85 1.36 23.33
N LYS A 235 -4.37 1.91 22.22
CA LYS A 235 -5.66 1.50 21.66
C LYS A 235 -5.64 0.02 21.23
N MET A 236 -4.53 -0.43 20.65
CA MET A 236 -4.39 -1.81 20.16
C MET A 236 -4.29 -2.82 21.30
N ILE A 237 -3.50 -2.53 22.35
CA ILE A 237 -3.40 -3.37 23.56
C ILE A 237 -4.75 -3.46 24.27
N THR A 238 -5.52 -2.37 24.29
CA THR A 238 -6.86 -2.32 24.92
C THR A 238 -8.00 -2.73 23.97
N SER A 239 -7.71 -3.14 22.73
CA SER A 239 -8.71 -3.37 21.68
C SER A 239 -9.78 -4.38 22.08
N ARG A 240 -9.37 -5.55 22.60
CA ARG A 240 -10.27 -6.63 23.04
C ARG A 240 -11.20 -6.18 24.18
N ILE A 241 -10.68 -5.44 25.16
CA ILE A 241 -11.46 -4.90 26.28
C ILE A 241 -12.48 -3.89 25.78
N ARG A 242 -12.14 -3.13 24.74
CA ARG A 242 -12.99 -2.09 24.16
C ARG A 242 -13.98 -2.62 23.11
N GLY A 243 -13.94 -3.91 22.78
CA GLY A 243 -14.74 -4.47 21.69
C GLY A 243 -14.40 -3.85 20.33
N LYS A 244 -13.12 -3.53 20.09
CA LYS A 244 -12.63 -2.87 18.87
C LYS A 244 -11.68 -3.77 18.08
N ALA A 245 -11.65 -3.60 16.76
CA ALA A 245 -10.73 -4.32 15.88
C ALA A 245 -9.30 -3.75 15.99
N PHE A 246 -8.32 -4.45 15.41
CA PHE A 246 -6.93 -3.98 15.39
C PHE A 246 -6.78 -2.68 14.58
N SER A 247 -7.47 -2.58 13.44
CA SER A 247 -7.47 -1.42 12.55
C SER A 247 -7.97 -0.14 13.22
N ASP A 248 -8.83 -0.23 14.25
CA ASP A 248 -9.29 0.94 15.02
C ASP A 248 -8.15 1.66 15.79
N GLY A 249 -7.02 0.98 15.94
CA GLY A 249 -5.79 1.54 16.48
C GLY A 249 -4.99 2.36 15.47
N ILE A 250 -5.31 2.29 14.17
CA ILE A 250 -4.57 2.95 13.10
C ILE A 250 -5.29 4.23 12.68
N SER A 251 -4.57 5.34 12.60
CA SER A 251 -5.14 6.62 12.20
C SER A 251 -4.18 7.48 11.39
N TRP A 252 -4.74 8.16 10.38
CA TRP A 252 -4.06 9.24 9.67
C TRP A 252 -3.89 10.46 10.59
N GLU A 253 -2.64 10.86 10.82
CA GLU A 253 -2.25 11.97 11.70
C GLU A 253 -1.35 12.97 10.92
N PRO A 254 -1.92 13.78 10.00
CA PRO A 254 -1.17 14.62 9.06
C PRO A 254 -0.41 15.79 9.72
N GLN A 255 -0.60 16.00 11.03
CA GLN A 255 0.23 16.94 11.78
C GLN A 255 1.69 16.46 11.91
N TYR A 256 1.97 15.17 11.66
CA TYR A 256 3.32 14.65 11.56
C TYR A 256 3.83 14.69 10.12
N ASN A 257 5.10 15.00 9.95
CA ASN A 257 5.79 14.88 8.66
C ASN A 257 6.11 13.41 8.34
N THR A 258 6.22 13.09 7.05
CA THR A 258 6.85 11.84 6.60
C THR A 258 8.35 11.94 6.79
N ARG A 259 8.99 10.88 7.28
CA ARG A 259 10.46 10.80 7.45
C ARG A 259 11.02 9.65 6.63
N PHE A 260 12.15 9.87 5.97
CA PHE A 260 12.91 8.82 5.31
C PHE A 260 14.15 8.50 6.14
N HIS A 261 14.25 7.24 6.53
CA HIS A 261 15.40 6.69 7.26
C HIS A 261 16.26 5.91 6.27
N VAL A 262 17.49 6.37 6.04
CA VAL A 262 18.43 5.71 5.12
C VAL A 262 19.47 4.94 5.93
N VAL A 263 19.51 3.63 5.73
CA VAL A 263 20.41 2.71 6.44
C VAL A 263 21.40 2.13 5.46
N ASP A 264 22.69 2.18 5.78
CA ASP A 264 23.71 1.44 5.05
C ASP A 264 23.48 -0.06 5.29
N LYS A 265 23.17 -0.79 4.22
CA LYS A 265 22.79 -2.21 4.26
C LYS A 265 23.95 -3.12 4.66
N ASN A 266 25.19 -2.69 4.44
CA ASN A 266 26.38 -3.49 4.74
C ASN A 266 26.77 -3.38 6.20
N THR A 267 26.64 -2.19 6.78
CA THR A 267 27.03 -1.91 8.18
C THR A 267 25.86 -1.92 9.16
N GLY A 268 24.63 -1.81 8.66
CA GLY A 268 23.43 -1.63 9.49
C GLY A 268 23.30 -0.25 10.11
N GLN A 269 24.20 0.70 9.77
CA GLN A 269 24.21 2.03 10.37
C GLN A 269 23.20 2.95 9.69
N LEU A 270 22.42 3.66 10.51
CA LEU A 270 21.56 4.75 10.06
C LEU A 270 22.43 5.95 9.67
N LEU A 271 22.20 6.50 8.47
CA LEU A 271 22.89 7.71 8.04
C LEU A 271 22.43 8.92 8.87
N PRO A 272 23.32 9.89 9.14
CA PRO A 272 23.00 11.03 10.01
C PRO A 272 21.98 12.00 9.40
N GLY A 273 21.84 12.02 8.07
CA GLY A 273 20.84 12.83 7.38
C GLY A 273 19.43 12.28 7.60
N MET A 274 18.60 12.99 8.37
CA MET A 274 17.16 12.72 8.43
C MET A 274 16.45 13.58 7.38
N TYR A 275 15.80 12.91 6.43
CA TYR A 275 15.03 13.55 5.38
C TYR A 275 13.55 13.61 5.76
N TYR A 276 12.91 14.73 5.42
CA TYR A 276 11.52 15.01 5.74
C TYR A 276 10.73 15.35 4.48
N SER A 277 9.45 14.97 4.45
CA SER A 277 8.51 15.37 3.41
C SER A 277 7.17 15.77 4.03
N LYS A 278 6.34 16.44 3.23
CA LYS A 278 4.94 16.70 3.54
C LYS A 278 4.26 15.34 3.79
N PRO A 279 3.24 15.30 4.66
CA PRO A 279 2.53 14.07 4.96
C PRO A 279 1.96 13.45 3.69
N PHE A 280 2.20 12.16 3.50
CA PHE A 280 1.54 11.31 2.51
C PHE A 280 1.44 9.88 3.04
N VAL A 281 0.55 9.07 2.48
CA VAL A 281 0.51 7.61 2.67
C VAL A 281 1.08 6.91 1.46
N THR A 282 1.83 5.84 1.68
CA THR A 282 2.26 4.91 0.64
C THR A 282 2.07 3.48 1.12
N PHE A 283 1.55 2.63 0.23
CA PHE A 283 1.53 1.20 0.43
C PHE A 283 2.70 0.58 -0.32
N HIS A 284 2.83 0.85 -1.62
CA HIS A 284 3.82 0.20 -2.47
C HIS A 284 4.92 1.14 -2.93
N GLN A 285 6.16 0.72 -2.69
CA GLN A 285 7.33 1.23 -3.36
C GLN A 285 7.39 0.67 -4.79
N ILE A 286 7.79 1.52 -5.74
CA ILE A 286 7.94 1.15 -7.15
C ILE A 286 9.36 0.61 -7.38
N ASN A 287 10.38 1.46 -7.16
CA ASN A 287 11.78 1.08 -7.20
C ASN A 287 12.63 2.07 -6.38
N ALA A 288 13.86 1.70 -6.08
CA ALA A 288 14.84 2.58 -5.47
C ALA A 288 16.22 2.29 -6.07
N PHE A 289 17.04 3.30 -6.32
CA PHE A 289 18.38 3.11 -6.89
C PHE A 289 19.34 4.23 -6.46
N GLU A 290 20.63 4.01 -6.70
CA GLU A 290 21.68 5.00 -6.42
C GLU A 290 22.12 5.68 -7.71
N ASP A 291 22.25 7.01 -7.71
CA ASP A 291 22.83 7.79 -8.82
C ASP A 291 23.49 9.06 -8.28
N GLN A 292 24.71 9.37 -8.75
CA GLN A 292 25.49 10.57 -8.40
C GLN A 292 25.46 10.95 -6.90
N GLY A 293 25.70 9.98 -6.02
CA GLY A 293 25.74 10.22 -4.58
C GLY A 293 24.38 10.45 -3.92
N CYS A 294 23.28 10.11 -4.61
CA CYS A 294 21.93 10.15 -4.07
C CYS A 294 21.27 8.77 -4.12
N VAL A 295 20.29 8.56 -3.24
CA VAL A 295 19.25 7.54 -3.44
C VAL A 295 18.05 8.19 -4.13
N VAL A 296 17.60 7.59 -5.20
CA VAL A 296 16.34 7.90 -5.89
C VAL A 296 15.30 6.89 -5.43
N LEU A 297 14.16 7.37 -4.95
CA LEU A 297 13.08 6.54 -4.40
C LEU A 297 11.76 6.88 -5.10
N ASP A 298 11.17 5.88 -5.77
CA ASP A 298 9.90 6.02 -6.46
C ASP A 298 8.80 5.26 -5.70
N LEU A 299 7.68 5.94 -5.42
CA LEU A 299 6.59 5.45 -4.56
C LEU A 299 5.22 5.72 -5.18
N CYS A 300 4.27 4.84 -4.93
CA CYS A 300 2.84 5.12 -5.09
C CYS A 300 2.35 5.88 -3.84
N CYS A 301 1.96 7.15 -3.99
CA CYS A 301 1.65 8.06 -2.87
C CYS A 301 0.24 8.63 -2.92
N GLN A 302 -0.42 8.67 -1.76
CA GLN A 302 -1.72 9.29 -1.52
C GLN A 302 -1.57 10.47 -0.54
N ASP A 303 -2.33 11.56 -0.75
CA ASP A 303 -2.27 12.74 0.12
C ASP A 303 -3.19 12.68 1.36
N ASP A 304 -3.88 11.56 1.56
CA ASP A 304 -4.62 11.24 2.77
C ASP A 304 -4.43 9.78 3.18
N GLY A 305 -4.93 9.40 4.37
CA GLY A 305 -4.90 8.03 4.87
C GLY A 305 -6.27 7.39 5.03
N ARG A 306 -7.24 7.72 4.17
CA ARG A 306 -8.62 7.18 4.25
C ARG A 306 -8.80 5.82 3.60
N SER A 307 -7.80 5.33 2.86
CA SER A 307 -7.87 4.04 2.14
C SER A 307 -8.25 2.86 3.04
N LEU A 308 -7.73 2.79 4.28
CA LEU A 308 -8.09 1.72 5.23
C LEU A 308 -9.56 1.75 5.68
N GLU A 309 -10.19 2.93 5.70
CA GLU A 309 -11.62 3.05 6.00
C GLU A 309 -12.48 2.70 4.77
N ALA A 310 -12.01 3.10 3.59
CA ALA A 310 -12.70 2.81 2.33
C ALA A 310 -12.76 1.31 2.02
N TYR A 311 -11.72 0.55 2.36
CA TYR A 311 -11.64 -0.90 2.11
C TYR A 311 -12.39 -1.78 3.10
N GLN A 312 -13.25 -1.19 3.93
CA GLN A 312 -14.29 -1.95 4.63
C GLN A 312 -15.25 -2.57 3.61
N LEU A 313 -15.56 -3.87 3.76
CA LEU A 313 -16.43 -4.61 2.83
C LEU A 313 -17.82 -3.98 2.71
N GLN A 314 -18.34 -3.38 3.79
CA GLN A 314 -19.61 -2.65 3.74
C GLN A 314 -19.57 -1.41 2.83
N ASN A 315 -18.40 -0.80 2.62
CA ASN A 315 -18.21 0.33 1.73
C ASN A 315 -18.03 -0.15 0.29
N LEU A 316 -17.17 -1.15 0.07
CA LEU A 316 -16.91 -1.70 -1.26
C LEU A 316 -18.10 -2.45 -1.86
N ARG A 317 -19.01 -2.98 -1.04
CA ARG A 317 -20.23 -3.66 -1.49
C ARG A 317 -21.43 -2.71 -1.67
N LYS A 318 -21.24 -1.39 -1.55
CA LYS A 318 -22.27 -0.40 -1.94
C LYS A 318 -22.46 -0.43 -3.46
N ALA A 319 -23.59 0.08 -3.91
CA ALA A 319 -23.91 0.23 -5.34
C ALA A 319 -24.42 1.65 -5.63
N GLY A 320 -24.30 2.06 -6.90
CA GLY A 320 -24.72 3.39 -7.38
C GLY A 320 -24.07 4.53 -6.58
N ALA A 321 -24.85 5.56 -6.27
CA ALA A 321 -24.36 6.76 -5.57
C ALA A 321 -23.64 6.47 -4.23
N GLY A 322 -23.95 5.36 -3.57
CA GLY A 322 -23.26 4.96 -2.34
C GLY A 322 -21.80 4.56 -2.57
N LEU A 323 -21.50 3.89 -3.69
CA LEU A 323 -20.13 3.54 -4.08
C LEU A 323 -19.38 4.76 -4.61
N ASP A 324 -20.05 5.61 -5.39
CA ASP A 324 -19.51 6.88 -5.89
C ASP A 324 -19.05 7.77 -4.72
N GLN A 325 -19.85 7.83 -3.65
CA GLN A 325 -19.50 8.58 -2.44
C GLN A 325 -18.21 8.04 -1.79
N VAL A 326 -18.05 6.71 -1.71
CA VAL A 326 -16.84 6.08 -1.17
C VAL A 326 -15.64 6.44 -2.04
N TYR A 327 -15.72 6.21 -3.35
CA TYR A 327 -14.64 6.52 -4.29
C TYR A 327 -14.20 7.98 -4.18
N ASN A 328 -15.15 8.92 -4.20
CA ASN A 328 -14.85 10.34 -4.16
C ASN A 328 -14.29 10.82 -2.82
N SER A 329 -14.37 10.01 -1.75
CA SER A 329 -13.89 10.36 -0.41
C SER A 329 -12.42 10.06 -0.16
N VAL A 330 -11.76 9.28 -1.03
CA VAL A 330 -10.39 8.76 -0.85
C VAL A 330 -9.41 9.45 -1.79
N GLY A 331 -8.20 9.71 -1.32
CA GLY A 331 -7.09 10.20 -2.12
C GLY A 331 -6.66 9.18 -3.18
N ARG A 332 -6.27 9.69 -4.35
CA ARG A 332 -5.76 8.86 -5.45
C ARG A 332 -4.27 8.63 -5.24
N SER A 333 -3.78 7.49 -5.68
CA SER A 333 -2.37 7.14 -5.57
C SER A 333 -1.62 7.57 -6.83
N PHE A 334 -0.55 8.33 -6.70
CA PHE A 334 0.25 8.81 -7.83
C PHE A 334 1.72 8.43 -7.67
N PRO A 335 2.43 8.09 -8.76
CA PRO A 335 3.84 7.74 -8.72
C PRO A 335 4.68 9.02 -8.52
N ARG A 336 5.41 9.06 -7.41
CA ARG A 336 6.24 10.20 -7.00
C ARG A 336 7.67 9.77 -6.76
N ARG A 337 8.61 10.59 -7.25
CA ARG A 337 10.06 10.41 -7.06
C ARG A 337 10.58 11.36 -5.99
N PHE A 338 11.31 10.80 -5.04
CA PHE A 338 12.10 11.53 -4.05
C PHE A 338 13.59 11.29 -4.30
N VAL A 339 14.42 12.30 -4.03
CA VAL A 339 15.88 12.20 -4.14
C VAL A 339 16.50 12.53 -2.79
N LEU A 340 17.32 11.62 -2.27
CA LEU A 340 17.93 11.66 -0.94
C LEU A 340 19.47 11.71 -1.08
N PRO A 341 20.11 12.88 -1.00
CA PRO A 341 21.57 13.02 -1.11
C PRO A 341 22.30 12.32 0.03
N LEU A 342 23.20 11.37 -0.24
CA LEU A 342 23.81 10.50 0.78
C LEU A 342 24.87 11.20 1.64
N CYS A 343 25.55 12.21 1.09
CA CYS A 343 26.62 12.94 1.75
C CYS A 343 26.13 14.33 2.15
N VAL A 344 25.52 14.45 3.34
CA VAL A 344 25.04 15.72 3.87
C VAL A 344 25.91 16.16 5.03
N SER A 345 26.38 17.40 4.97
CA SER A 345 27.28 18.05 5.93
C SER A 345 26.58 19.17 6.69
N LEU A 346 27.05 19.40 7.92
CA LEU A 346 26.66 20.58 8.70
C LEU A 346 27.04 21.90 8.00
N ASN A 347 28.03 21.88 7.11
CA ASN A 347 28.49 23.04 6.35
C ASN A 347 27.74 23.26 5.03
N ASP A 348 26.82 22.36 4.65
CA ASP A 348 26.06 22.53 3.41
C ASP A 348 25.19 23.79 3.46
N PRO A 349 25.02 24.49 2.33
CA PRO A 349 24.26 25.73 2.25
C PRO A 349 22.79 25.52 2.60
N GLU A 350 22.22 26.47 3.35
CA GLU A 350 20.80 26.50 3.65
C GLU A 350 20.01 27.07 2.45
N GLY A 351 18.81 26.55 2.21
CA GLY A 351 17.92 27.05 1.17
C GLY A 351 18.27 26.60 -0.26
N GLU A 352 19.41 25.95 -0.47
CA GLU A 352 19.81 25.40 -1.77
C GLU A 352 19.42 23.92 -1.92
N ASN A 353 19.18 23.50 -3.16
CA ASN A 353 18.92 22.10 -3.48
C ASN A 353 20.23 21.31 -3.45
N LEU A 354 20.30 20.32 -2.57
CA LEU A 354 21.45 19.44 -2.40
C LEU A 354 21.48 18.28 -3.42
N SER A 355 20.40 18.09 -4.20
CA SER A 355 20.38 17.10 -5.28
C SER A 355 21.19 17.59 -6.49
N PRO A 356 22.20 16.83 -6.97
CA PRO A 356 22.94 17.13 -8.19
C PRO A 356 22.23 16.60 -9.46
N LEU A 357 21.10 15.90 -9.33
CA LEU A 357 20.48 15.19 -10.44
C LEU A 357 19.73 16.15 -11.38
N SER A 358 20.32 16.43 -12.54
CA SER A 358 19.74 17.35 -13.54
C SER A 358 18.49 16.83 -14.25
N TYR A 359 18.23 15.52 -14.21
CA TYR A 359 17.10 14.88 -14.89
C TYR A 359 15.84 14.79 -14.02
N SER A 360 15.89 15.21 -12.75
CA SER A 360 14.77 15.12 -11.82
C SER A 360 14.45 16.50 -11.25
N SER A 361 13.17 16.84 -11.17
CA SER A 361 12.72 18.06 -10.50
C SER A 361 12.56 17.90 -8.99
N ALA A 362 12.75 16.70 -8.44
CA ALA A 362 12.74 16.46 -7.00
C ALA A 362 13.90 17.22 -6.34
N SER A 363 13.64 17.77 -5.16
CA SER A 363 14.63 18.56 -4.43
C SER A 363 14.80 18.08 -3.00
N ALA A 364 16.00 18.32 -2.45
CA ALA A 364 16.33 18.08 -1.05
C ALA A 364 17.02 19.32 -0.51
N VAL A 365 16.31 20.13 0.27
CA VAL A 365 16.78 21.45 0.71
C VAL A 365 17.01 21.44 2.21
N LYS A 366 18.23 21.78 2.64
CA LYS A 366 18.52 21.98 4.06
C LYS A 366 17.88 23.25 4.57
N GLN A 367 17.13 23.14 5.66
CA GLN A 367 16.49 24.26 6.35
C GLN A 367 17.36 24.73 7.54
N ALA A 368 17.04 25.91 8.07
CA ALA A 368 17.74 26.51 9.21
C ALA A 368 17.68 25.67 10.50
N ASP A 369 16.71 24.74 10.62
CA ASP A 369 16.63 23.79 11.74
C ASP A 369 17.51 22.54 11.54
N GLY A 370 18.33 22.52 10.49
CA GLY A 370 19.23 21.43 10.12
C GLY A 370 18.55 20.25 9.42
N LYS A 371 17.21 20.26 9.25
CA LYS A 371 16.49 19.19 8.56
C LYS A 371 16.63 19.32 7.06
N ILE A 372 16.65 18.18 6.37
CA ILE A 372 16.64 18.12 4.91
C ILE A 372 15.19 17.92 4.46
N TRP A 373 14.62 18.93 3.83
CA TRP A 373 13.25 18.91 3.33
C TRP A 373 13.22 18.47 1.87
N CYS A 374 12.61 17.32 1.63
CA CYS A 374 12.44 16.72 0.32
C CYS A 374 11.10 17.11 -0.30
N SER A 375 11.17 17.62 -1.54
CA SER A 375 10.00 17.73 -2.42
C SER A 375 10.09 16.67 -3.51
N TYR A 376 8.93 16.22 -4.01
CA TYR A 376 8.87 15.15 -4.99
C TYR A 376 8.72 15.67 -6.42
N GLU A 377 9.13 14.84 -7.36
CA GLU A 377 8.76 14.93 -8.77
C GLU A 377 7.59 13.98 -9.06
N ASN A 378 6.58 14.46 -9.79
CA ASN A 378 5.55 13.58 -10.36
C ASN A 378 6.12 12.82 -11.57
N LEU A 379 5.91 11.50 -11.60
CA LEU A 379 6.40 10.61 -12.65
C LEU A 379 5.35 10.31 -13.73
N HIS A 380 4.21 11.01 -13.71
CA HIS A 380 3.08 10.75 -14.59
C HIS A 380 2.62 12.01 -15.34
N PRO A 381 1.93 11.84 -16.49
CA PRO A 381 1.19 12.90 -17.15
C PRO A 381 -0.13 13.23 -16.42
N GLU A 382 -0.76 14.36 -16.73
CA GLU A 382 -1.98 14.83 -16.04
C GLU A 382 -3.18 13.89 -16.21
N ASP A 383 -3.26 13.14 -17.32
CA ASP A 383 -4.34 12.19 -17.64
C ASP A 383 -4.38 10.95 -16.72
N LEU A 384 -3.33 10.64 -15.96
CA LEU A 384 -3.38 9.55 -14.96
C LEU A 384 -4.44 9.80 -13.87
N GLU A 385 -4.83 11.06 -13.63
CA GLU A 385 -5.95 11.36 -12.73
C GLU A 385 -7.27 10.74 -13.23
N GLU A 386 -7.46 10.67 -14.55
CA GLU A 386 -8.62 10.03 -15.17
C GLU A 386 -8.60 8.51 -14.94
N GLU A 387 -7.44 7.90 -14.73
CA GLU A 387 -7.29 6.48 -14.39
C GLU A 387 -7.48 6.17 -12.90
N GLY A 388 -7.84 7.16 -12.09
CA GLY A 388 -8.00 6.97 -10.64
C GLY A 388 -6.67 6.78 -9.91
N GLY A 389 -5.56 7.19 -10.53
CA GLY A 389 -4.21 6.94 -10.05
C GLY A 389 -3.64 5.60 -10.48
N VAL A 390 -2.58 5.15 -9.82
CA VAL A 390 -1.92 3.87 -10.08
C VAL A 390 -1.46 3.20 -8.78
N GLU A 391 -1.70 1.90 -8.69
CA GLU A 391 -1.29 1.06 -7.58
C GLU A 391 -0.88 -0.33 -8.08
N PHE A 392 -0.39 -1.18 -7.17
CA PHE A 392 0.21 -2.48 -7.49
C PHE A 392 1.35 -2.39 -8.51
N PRO A 393 2.38 -1.56 -8.24
CA PRO A 393 3.49 -1.37 -9.14
C PRO A 393 4.35 -2.64 -9.27
N GLN A 394 4.74 -2.95 -10.50
CA GLN A 394 5.64 -4.03 -10.88
C GLN A 394 6.65 -3.50 -11.89
N ILE A 395 7.87 -4.05 -11.86
CA ILE A 395 8.95 -3.72 -12.78
C ILE A 395 9.56 -5.02 -13.33
N ASN A 396 10.51 -4.91 -14.25
CA ASN A 396 11.44 -6.01 -14.52
C ASN A 396 12.38 -6.22 -13.32
N TYR A 397 11.83 -6.80 -12.24
CA TYR A 397 12.44 -6.82 -10.92
C TYR A 397 13.77 -7.56 -10.92
N GLY A 398 13.84 -8.70 -11.62
CA GLY A 398 15.05 -9.53 -11.67
C GLY A 398 16.27 -8.81 -12.26
N GLN A 399 16.07 -7.84 -13.17
CA GLN A 399 17.18 -7.12 -13.81
C GLN A 399 17.37 -5.69 -13.27
N PHE A 400 16.28 -5.00 -12.91
CA PHE A 400 16.26 -3.54 -12.65
C PHE A 400 15.92 -3.15 -11.21
N SER A 401 15.56 -4.09 -10.33
CA SER A 401 15.43 -3.77 -8.90
C SER A 401 16.75 -3.24 -8.34
N GLY A 402 16.71 -2.13 -7.61
CA GLY A 402 17.91 -1.51 -7.06
C GLY A 402 18.73 -0.70 -8.08
N LYS A 403 18.29 -0.59 -9.33
CA LYS A 403 19.00 0.05 -10.44
C LYS A 403 18.15 1.11 -11.14
N LYS A 404 18.81 2.04 -11.82
CA LYS A 404 18.14 3.02 -12.68
C LYS A 404 17.35 2.29 -13.77
N TYR A 405 16.11 2.73 -13.98
CA TYR A 405 15.10 2.05 -14.78
C TYR A 405 14.21 3.09 -15.48
N ARG A 406 13.39 2.64 -16.43
CA ARG A 406 12.50 3.48 -17.24
C ARG A 406 11.03 3.08 -17.14
N PHE A 407 10.70 1.81 -16.97
CA PHE A 407 9.33 1.32 -17.06
C PHE A 407 8.87 0.66 -15.76
N PHE A 408 7.64 0.99 -15.36
CA PHE A 408 6.88 0.17 -14.44
C PHE A 408 5.47 -0.08 -14.97
N TYR A 409 4.83 -1.07 -14.39
CA TYR A 409 3.48 -1.51 -14.72
C TYR A 409 2.62 -1.44 -13.46
N GLY A 410 1.35 -1.12 -13.57
CA GLY A 410 0.43 -1.09 -12.43
C GLY A 410 -1.02 -1.19 -12.85
N CYS A 411 -1.92 -1.10 -11.88
CA CYS A 411 -3.36 -1.03 -12.11
C CYS A 411 -3.86 0.41 -11.98
N GLY A 412 -4.74 0.84 -12.88
CA GLY A 412 -5.61 1.99 -12.62
C GLY A 412 -6.72 1.62 -11.65
N PHE A 413 -7.19 2.58 -10.85
CA PHE A 413 -8.06 2.34 -9.68
C PHE A 413 -9.37 3.11 -9.73
N ARG A 414 -9.97 3.26 -10.92
CA ARG A 414 -11.20 4.07 -11.11
C ARG A 414 -12.42 3.50 -10.35
N HIS A 415 -12.32 2.27 -9.86
CA HIS A 415 -13.38 1.53 -9.17
C HIS A 415 -12.99 1.07 -7.76
N LEU A 416 -12.01 1.70 -7.09
CA LEU A 416 -11.42 1.26 -5.81
C LEU A 416 -10.65 -0.08 -5.87
N VAL A 417 -10.87 -0.88 -6.91
CA VAL A 417 -10.06 -2.03 -7.30
C VAL A 417 -9.43 -1.75 -8.67
N GLY A 418 -8.45 -2.57 -9.06
CA GLY A 418 -7.85 -2.46 -10.38
C GLY A 418 -8.85 -2.71 -11.50
N ASP A 419 -8.94 -1.76 -12.42
CA ASP A 419 -9.91 -1.77 -13.52
C ASP A 419 -9.30 -1.44 -14.89
N SER A 420 -8.02 -1.10 -14.91
CA SER A 420 -7.18 -1.01 -16.10
C SER A 420 -5.77 -1.47 -15.75
N LEU A 421 -5.00 -1.84 -16.77
CA LEU A 421 -3.55 -2.02 -16.65
C LEU A 421 -2.87 -0.80 -17.26
N ILE A 422 -1.77 -0.38 -16.66
CA ILE A 422 -1.02 0.81 -17.05
C ILE A 422 0.45 0.44 -17.17
N LYS A 423 1.06 0.70 -18.32
CA LYS A 423 2.51 0.82 -18.48
C LYS A 423 2.89 2.29 -18.39
N LEU A 424 3.89 2.63 -17.57
CA LEU A 424 4.35 4.00 -17.39
C LEU A 424 5.85 4.13 -17.69
N ASP A 425 6.20 5.13 -18.51
CA ASP A 425 7.58 5.56 -18.78
C ASP A 425 7.97 6.69 -17.83
N VAL A 426 8.80 6.41 -16.82
CA VAL A 426 9.16 7.39 -15.78
C VAL A 426 10.12 8.48 -16.28
N VAL A 427 10.70 8.31 -17.47
CA VAL A 427 11.62 9.29 -18.07
C VAL A 427 10.83 10.30 -18.90
N ASN A 428 9.98 9.82 -19.81
CA ASN A 428 9.19 10.68 -20.68
C ASN A 428 7.84 11.09 -20.07
N LYS A 429 7.45 10.47 -18.94
CA LYS A 429 6.17 10.66 -18.26
C LYS A 429 4.99 10.42 -19.21
N THR A 430 5.06 9.33 -19.94
CA THR A 430 3.99 8.85 -20.82
C THR A 430 3.42 7.54 -20.29
N LEU A 431 2.19 7.24 -20.68
CA LEU A 431 1.50 6.02 -20.27
C LEU A 431 0.87 5.30 -21.47
N THR A 432 0.65 4.01 -21.30
CA THR A 432 -0.12 3.16 -22.23
C THR A 432 -1.06 2.31 -21.40
N ILE A 433 -2.33 2.25 -21.80
CA ILE A 433 -3.40 1.65 -21.00
C ILE A 433 -4.01 0.49 -21.76
N TRP A 434 -4.22 -0.62 -21.05
CA TRP A 434 -5.11 -1.69 -21.47
C TRP A 434 -6.34 -1.69 -20.57
N ARG A 435 -7.52 -1.84 -21.18
CA ARG A 435 -8.80 -1.86 -20.49
C ARG A 435 -9.84 -2.62 -21.30
N GLU A 436 -10.72 -3.31 -20.60
CA GLU A 436 -11.96 -3.86 -21.13
C GLU A 436 -13.08 -3.57 -20.14
N ASP A 437 -14.15 -2.88 -20.57
CA ASP A 437 -15.23 -2.48 -19.67
C ASP A 437 -15.97 -3.69 -19.10
N GLY A 438 -16.28 -3.65 -17.80
CA GLY A 438 -16.87 -4.78 -17.08
C GLY A 438 -15.86 -5.84 -16.63
N PHE A 439 -14.59 -5.66 -16.96
CA PHE A 439 -13.50 -6.54 -16.56
C PHE A 439 -12.49 -5.82 -15.66
N TYR A 440 -11.95 -6.57 -14.69
CA TYR A 440 -11.16 -6.04 -13.58
C TYR A 440 -9.84 -6.81 -13.50
N PRO A 441 -8.74 -6.25 -14.06
CA PRO A 441 -7.44 -6.91 -14.04
C PRO A 441 -6.82 -6.85 -12.64
N SER A 442 -6.09 -7.91 -12.30
CA SER A 442 -5.23 -7.99 -11.13
C SER A 442 -3.85 -7.36 -11.38
N GLU A 443 -3.00 -7.27 -10.35
CA GLU A 443 -1.60 -6.81 -10.46
C GLU A 443 -0.87 -7.38 -11.70
N PRO A 444 -0.27 -6.53 -12.55
CA PRO A 444 0.45 -6.94 -13.77
C PRO A 444 1.83 -7.52 -13.46
N VAL A 445 2.00 -8.84 -13.53
CA VAL A 445 3.28 -9.50 -13.28
C VAL A 445 4.13 -9.52 -14.56
N PHE A 446 5.30 -8.88 -14.51
CA PHE A 446 6.26 -8.89 -15.61
C PHE A 446 7.05 -10.21 -15.68
N VAL A 447 7.18 -10.77 -16.88
CA VAL A 447 7.99 -11.94 -17.17
C VAL A 447 8.94 -11.63 -18.33
N PRO A 448 10.28 -11.60 -18.10
CA PRO A 448 11.24 -11.28 -19.15
C PRO A 448 11.29 -12.38 -20.22
N ALA A 449 11.42 -11.97 -21.48
CA ALA A 449 11.78 -12.90 -22.53
C ALA A 449 13.21 -13.44 -22.30
N PRO A 450 13.48 -14.74 -22.53
CA PRO A 450 14.82 -15.29 -22.32
C PRO A 450 15.88 -14.58 -23.16
N GLY A 451 16.96 -14.15 -22.51
CA GLY A 451 18.09 -13.47 -23.18
C GLY A 451 17.83 -12.02 -23.61
N THR A 452 16.68 -11.45 -23.25
CA THR A 452 16.41 -10.03 -23.53
C THR A 452 17.40 -9.10 -22.81
N SER A 453 17.83 -8.05 -23.51
CA SER A 453 18.52 -6.90 -22.92
C SER A 453 17.63 -5.65 -22.83
N GLU A 454 16.43 -5.70 -23.42
CA GLU A 454 15.45 -4.62 -23.33
C GLU A 454 14.72 -4.68 -21.99
N GLU A 455 14.58 -3.54 -21.33
CA GLU A 455 13.94 -3.45 -20.01
C GLU A 455 12.50 -3.96 -20.02
N ASP A 456 11.75 -3.62 -21.07
CA ASP A 456 10.38 -4.00 -21.34
C ASP A 456 10.27 -5.16 -22.35
N GLY A 457 11.37 -5.87 -22.63
CA GLY A 457 11.38 -7.05 -23.50
C GLY A 457 10.83 -8.28 -22.79
N GLY A 458 9.53 -8.50 -22.84
CA GLY A 458 8.86 -9.59 -22.15
C GLY A 458 7.36 -9.56 -22.30
N VAL A 459 6.66 -10.19 -21.36
CA VAL A 459 5.20 -10.14 -21.28
C VAL A 459 4.72 -9.67 -19.91
N ILE A 460 3.50 -9.14 -19.89
CA ILE A 460 2.74 -8.89 -18.67
C ILE A 460 1.65 -9.94 -18.53
N LEU A 461 1.57 -10.55 -17.35
CA LEU A 461 0.51 -11.48 -16.97
C LEU A 461 -0.44 -10.81 -15.99
N SER A 462 -1.74 -10.85 -16.25
CA SER A 462 -2.76 -10.43 -15.29
C SER A 462 -3.96 -11.36 -15.34
N VAL A 463 -4.48 -11.73 -14.17
CA VAL A 463 -5.78 -12.41 -14.08
C VAL A 463 -6.87 -11.34 -14.14
N VAL A 464 -7.76 -11.46 -15.10
CA VAL A 464 -8.85 -10.53 -15.34
C VAL A 464 -10.16 -11.21 -14.96
N ILE A 465 -10.91 -10.56 -14.09
CA ILE A 465 -12.16 -11.09 -13.55
C ILE A 465 -13.35 -10.19 -13.89
N THR A 466 -14.54 -10.76 -13.90
CA THR A 466 -15.80 -10.05 -14.19
C THR A 466 -16.87 -10.36 -13.15
N PRO A 467 -17.69 -9.38 -12.75
CA PRO A 467 -18.86 -9.61 -11.92
C PRO A 467 -20.02 -10.24 -12.72
N ASP A 468 -19.97 -10.21 -14.06
CA ASP A 468 -20.99 -10.82 -14.92
C ASP A 468 -20.94 -12.34 -14.79
N GLN A 469 -22.10 -12.94 -14.53
CA GLN A 469 -22.19 -14.37 -14.37
C GLN A 469 -22.13 -15.16 -15.68
N ASN A 470 -22.34 -14.51 -16.81
CA ASN A 470 -22.36 -15.14 -18.13
C ASN A 470 -20.99 -15.11 -18.83
N GLU A 471 -20.04 -14.35 -18.27
CA GLU A 471 -18.70 -14.19 -18.82
C GLU A 471 -17.66 -15.00 -18.03
N ASN A 472 -16.60 -15.40 -18.72
CA ASN A 472 -15.50 -16.16 -18.13
C ASN A 472 -14.40 -15.23 -17.59
N ASN A 473 -13.80 -15.61 -16.48
CA ASN A 473 -12.54 -15.02 -16.03
C ASN A 473 -11.40 -15.53 -16.91
N PHE A 474 -10.33 -14.77 -17.07
CA PHE A 474 -9.22 -15.19 -17.93
C PHE A 474 -7.85 -14.73 -17.44
N LEU A 475 -6.81 -15.48 -17.80
CA LEU A 475 -5.43 -15.00 -17.75
C LEU A 475 -5.15 -14.22 -19.03
N LEU A 476 -4.83 -12.94 -18.90
CA LEU A 476 -4.39 -12.05 -19.98
C LEU A 476 -2.87 -12.10 -20.13
N VAL A 477 -2.41 -12.10 -21.38
CA VAL A 477 -1.00 -11.93 -21.75
C VAL A 477 -0.85 -10.73 -22.66
N LEU A 478 -0.17 -9.69 -22.18
CA LEU A 478 0.19 -8.52 -22.98
C LEU A 478 1.67 -8.56 -23.36
N ASP A 479 2.01 -8.06 -24.54
CA ASP A 479 3.39 -7.72 -24.87
C ASP A 479 3.84 -6.52 -24.00
N ALA A 480 4.95 -6.66 -23.27
CA ALA A 480 5.34 -5.64 -22.31
C ALA A 480 5.89 -4.35 -22.96
N LYS A 481 6.21 -4.38 -24.26
CA LYS A 481 6.77 -3.27 -25.03
C LYS A 481 5.67 -2.37 -25.61
N ASN A 482 4.74 -2.93 -26.37
CA ASN A 482 3.65 -2.16 -26.98
C ASN A 482 2.33 -2.21 -26.18
N PHE A 483 2.25 -3.08 -25.17
CA PHE A 483 1.07 -3.26 -24.31
C PHE A 483 -0.18 -3.80 -25.03
N GLU A 484 0.01 -4.39 -26.20
CA GLU A 484 -1.05 -5.06 -26.95
C GLU A 484 -1.28 -6.48 -26.45
N GLU A 485 -2.51 -6.96 -26.58
CA GLU A 485 -2.86 -8.31 -26.19
C GLU A 485 -2.30 -9.35 -27.17
N LEU A 486 -1.49 -10.26 -26.65
CA LEU A 486 -1.00 -11.43 -27.38
C LEU A 486 -2.02 -12.57 -27.37
N GLY A 487 -2.74 -12.71 -26.26
CA GLY A 487 -3.83 -13.65 -26.09
C GLY A 487 -4.33 -13.73 -24.66
N ARG A 488 -5.35 -14.56 -24.48
CA ARG A 488 -5.94 -14.85 -23.16
C ARG A 488 -6.29 -16.32 -23.00
N ALA A 489 -6.35 -16.78 -21.76
CA ALA A 489 -6.77 -18.14 -21.39
C ALA A 489 -7.99 -18.10 -20.48
N GLU A 490 -9.16 -18.38 -21.04
CA GLU A 490 -10.46 -18.33 -20.37
C GLU A 490 -10.68 -19.54 -19.47
N VAL A 491 -11.17 -19.29 -18.25
CA VAL A 491 -11.43 -20.33 -17.24
C VAL A 491 -12.86 -20.16 -16.71
N PRO A 492 -13.71 -21.19 -16.80
CA PRO A 492 -15.11 -21.13 -16.38
C PRO A 492 -15.26 -21.32 -14.86
N VAL A 493 -14.52 -20.54 -14.07
CA VAL A 493 -14.52 -20.61 -12.61
C VAL A 493 -14.63 -19.21 -12.02
N ARG A 494 -15.37 -19.09 -10.92
CA ARG A 494 -15.46 -17.83 -10.18
C ARG A 494 -14.15 -17.55 -9.46
N MET A 495 -13.75 -16.28 -9.45
CA MET A 495 -12.54 -15.81 -8.78
C MET A 495 -12.87 -14.49 -8.07
N PRO A 496 -12.46 -14.34 -6.79
CA PRO A 496 -12.55 -13.07 -6.09
C PRO A 496 -11.38 -12.17 -6.52
N TYR A 497 -11.51 -10.86 -6.26
CA TYR A 497 -10.41 -9.93 -6.48
C TYR A 497 -9.29 -10.16 -5.46
N GLY A 498 -8.09 -10.45 -5.94
CA GLY A 498 -6.89 -10.70 -5.12
C GLY A 498 -5.87 -9.56 -5.13
N PHE A 499 -4.73 -9.76 -4.48
CA PHE A 499 -3.72 -8.70 -4.28
C PHE A 499 -2.48 -8.95 -5.14
N HIS A 500 -1.61 -9.85 -4.71
CA HIS A 500 -0.28 -10.00 -5.28
C HIS A 500 -0.05 -11.36 -5.91
N GLY A 501 0.93 -11.42 -6.80
CA GLY A 501 1.38 -12.67 -7.40
C GLY A 501 2.85 -12.69 -7.76
N THR A 502 3.31 -13.86 -8.16
CA THR A 502 4.65 -14.06 -8.71
C THR A 502 4.62 -15.12 -9.80
N PHE A 503 5.52 -15.00 -10.76
CA PHE A 503 5.71 -16.00 -11.79
C PHE A 503 6.94 -16.84 -11.47
N VAL A 504 6.76 -18.16 -11.41
CA VAL A 504 7.84 -19.12 -11.18
C VAL A 504 8.09 -19.87 -12.49
N THR A 505 9.27 -19.70 -13.05
CA THR A 505 9.74 -20.44 -14.22
C THR A 505 9.95 -21.92 -13.86
N VAL A 506 9.62 -22.82 -14.79
CA VAL A 506 9.85 -24.26 -14.67
C VAL A 506 11.07 -24.68 -15.48
#